data_AF-A0A956HFJ6-F1
#
_entry.id   AF-A0A956HFJ6-F1
#
_cell.length_a   1.000
_cell.length_b   1.000
_cell.length_c   1.000
_cell.angle_alpha   90.00
_cell.angle_beta   90.00
_cell.angle_gamma   90.00
#
_symmetry.space_group_name_H-M   'P 1'
#
loop_
_entity.id
_entity.type
_entity.pdbx_description
1 polymer ?
#
loop_
_entity_poly.entity_id
_entity_poly.type
_entity_poly.pdbx_seq_one_letter_code
_entity_poly.pdbx_strand_id
1 'polypeptide(L)'
;MSTLKSKRSRRGRLTSSGLVFGALFLAVGLTALSDSQAQALSHPAASLGRSATANGISELRVLDWSLWYVAKYYVEPRRIDPRKMTMAALEGLEEAIPEVLVEPDGKRMVKVRVGTSEQSFAIHDVEALWAVGNRVREVFHFVRDHTQLTDDQLRDAEYAIVEGVLGTLDPHTTLMRPEAYESMQMGVRGRFGGLGIEVGMRD
;
A
#
# COMPACT_ATOMS: atom_id res chain seq x y z
N MET A 1 37.89 9.24 66.61
CA MET A 1 37.23 10.16 65.65
C MET A 1 37.75 9.84 64.25
N SER A 2 36.90 9.29 63.38
CA SER A 2 36.19 10.01 62.29
C SER A 2 37.12 10.37 61.12
N THR A 3 37.13 9.52 60.08
CA THR A 3 36.68 9.80 58.69
C THR A 3 37.78 10.45 57.81
N LEU A 4 37.90 10.28 56.50
CA LEU A 4 36.98 10.01 55.39
C LEU A 4 37.84 9.63 54.15
N LYS A 5 37.36 8.68 53.32
CA LYS A 5 37.17 8.77 51.83
C LYS A 5 38.37 9.26 50.96
N SER A 6 38.72 8.75 49.78
CA SER A 6 38.23 7.70 48.89
C SER A 6 39.12 7.66 47.64
N LYS A 7 39.54 6.45 47.27
CA LYS A 7 39.60 5.88 45.90
C LYS A 7 40.40 6.62 44.81
N ARG A 8 41.63 6.13 44.59
CA ARG A 8 42.43 6.30 43.38
C ARG A 8 41.79 5.56 42.20
N SER A 9 41.74 6.20 41.03
CA SER A 9 41.61 5.52 39.73
C SER A 9 42.90 5.76 38.94
N ARG A 10 43.55 4.67 38.52
CA ARG A 10 44.77 4.61 37.72
C ARG A 10 44.56 3.55 36.63
N ARG A 11 44.85 3.90 35.38
CA ARG A 11 45.22 3.11 34.18
C ARG A 11 44.65 3.86 32.97
N GLY A 12 45.39 4.41 32.01
CA GLY A 12 46.76 4.16 31.59
C GLY A 12 46.80 3.13 30.47
N ARG A 13 46.90 3.58 29.21
CA ARG A 13 47.99 3.23 28.26
C ARG A 13 47.75 3.84 26.87
N LEU A 14 48.73 4.63 26.43
CA LEU A 14 49.07 4.90 25.03
C LEU A 14 49.97 3.77 24.50
N THR A 15 49.87 3.48 23.21
CA THR A 15 50.91 3.06 22.24
C THR A 15 50.16 2.92 20.88
N SER A 16 50.61 3.34 19.70
CA SER A 16 51.90 3.86 19.21
C SER A 16 51.75 4.16 17.70
N SER A 17 52.45 5.21 17.24
CA SER A 17 53.18 5.32 15.96
C SER A 17 52.44 5.40 14.61
N GLY A 18 52.74 6.48 13.88
CA GLY A 18 52.58 6.59 12.42
C GLY A 18 52.35 8.02 11.91
N LEU A 19 53.39 8.85 11.93
CA LEU A 19 53.39 10.23 11.41
C LEU A 19 54.46 10.30 10.30
N VAL A 20 54.14 10.94 9.17
CA VAL A 20 55.01 11.70 8.22
C VAL A 20 54.41 11.59 6.80
N PHE A 21 54.39 12.58 5.91
CA PHE A 21 54.29 14.05 5.89
C PHE A 21 54.28 14.43 4.39
N GLY A 22 53.52 15.45 3.99
CA GLY A 22 53.68 16.18 2.71
C GLY A 22 52.88 15.66 1.50
N ALA A 23 52.36 16.48 0.59
CA ALA A 23 52.42 17.93 0.43
C ALA A 23 51.28 18.44 -0.46
N LEU A 24 50.83 19.64 -0.10
CA LEU A 24 50.17 20.72 -0.85
C LEU A 24 50.24 20.64 -2.40
N PHE A 25 49.08 20.66 -3.06
CA PHE A 25 48.91 21.37 -4.33
C PHE A 25 47.55 22.07 -4.37
N LEU A 26 47.63 23.39 -4.50
CA LEU A 26 46.53 24.33 -4.58
C LEU A 26 46.57 24.90 -6.00
N ALA A 27 45.56 24.56 -6.83
CA ALA A 27 45.45 25.11 -8.18
C ALA A 27 44.03 25.62 -8.41
N VAL A 28 43.93 26.96 -8.34
CA VAL A 28 42.79 27.78 -8.72
C VAL A 28 42.63 27.71 -10.24
N GLY A 29 41.44 27.37 -10.70
CA GLY A 29 41.04 27.41 -12.11
C GLY A 29 39.63 27.97 -12.25
N LEU A 30 39.52 29.29 -12.11
CA LEU A 30 38.38 30.07 -12.57
C LEU A 30 38.45 30.16 -14.10
N THR A 31 37.39 29.74 -14.79
CA THR A 31 36.74 30.37 -15.97
C THR A 31 36.11 29.32 -16.90
N ALA A 32 34.80 29.12 -16.75
CA ALA A 32 33.89 28.97 -17.88
C ALA A 32 32.49 29.39 -17.41
N LEU A 33 32.04 30.51 -17.95
CA LEU A 33 30.71 31.09 -17.77
C LEU A 33 29.66 30.29 -18.54
N SER A 34 28.41 30.49 -18.12
CA SER A 34 27.12 30.28 -18.81
C SER A 34 26.73 28.84 -19.16
N ASP A 35 26.01 28.19 -18.25
CA ASP A 35 24.57 27.90 -18.40
C ASP A 35 24.16 26.82 -17.39
N SER A 36 23.99 27.20 -16.11
CA SER A 36 23.59 26.22 -15.08
C SER A 36 22.67 26.76 -13.99
N GLN A 37 22.18 28.00 -14.11
CA GLN A 37 21.14 28.52 -13.21
C GLN A 37 19.81 28.66 -13.96
N ALA A 38 19.23 27.50 -14.28
CA ALA A 38 17.80 27.34 -14.46
C ALA A 38 17.37 26.04 -13.75
N GLN A 39 17.73 25.91 -12.48
CA GLN A 39 17.14 24.95 -11.54
C GLN A 39 16.49 25.75 -10.41
N ALA A 40 15.25 26.14 -10.62
CA ALA A 40 14.30 26.39 -9.56
C ALA A 40 12.93 25.99 -10.07
N LEU A 41 12.28 25.05 -9.35
CA LEU A 41 10.94 24.50 -9.57
C LEU A 41 10.84 23.30 -10.53
N SER A 42 11.53 22.22 -10.19
CA SER A 42 11.04 20.87 -10.49
C SER A 42 11.28 20.03 -9.24
N HIS A 43 10.25 19.91 -8.40
CA HIS A 43 10.29 19.01 -7.25
C HIS A 43 10.62 17.60 -7.75
N PRO A 44 11.58 16.88 -7.14
CA PRO A 44 11.74 15.47 -7.40
C PRO A 44 10.49 14.77 -6.88
N ALA A 45 9.68 14.23 -7.79
CA ALA A 45 8.75 13.17 -7.44
C ALA A 45 9.56 12.14 -6.65
N ALA A 46 9.14 11.91 -5.41
CA ALA A 46 9.80 10.99 -4.50
C ALA A 46 10.18 9.73 -5.27
N SER A 47 11.48 9.45 -5.28
CA SER A 47 12.05 8.19 -5.71
C SER A 47 11.42 7.09 -4.87
N LEU A 48 10.34 6.48 -5.40
CA LEU A 48 9.86 5.19 -4.96
C LEU A 48 10.96 4.19 -5.28
N GLY A 49 11.85 4.01 -4.30
CA GLY A 49 12.91 3.03 -4.32
C GLY A 49 12.32 1.65 -4.54
N ARG A 50 12.73 1.03 -5.64
CA ARG A 50 12.69 -0.41 -5.89
C ARG A 50 13.18 -1.16 -4.66
N SER A 51 12.32 -2.00 -4.07
CA SER A 51 12.68 -3.33 -3.60
C SER A 51 11.44 -4.13 -3.18
N ALA A 52 10.96 -5.03 -4.05
CA ALA A 52 10.21 -6.24 -3.70
C ALA A 52 10.06 -7.11 -4.96
N THR A 53 10.91 -8.14 -5.08
CA THR A 53 10.70 -9.45 -5.75
C THR A 53 9.74 -9.53 -6.96
N ALA A 54 10.33 -9.84 -8.13
CA ALA A 54 9.69 -9.95 -9.45
C ALA A 54 8.57 -11.01 -9.64
N ASN A 55 8.15 -11.72 -8.59
CA ASN A 55 6.97 -12.60 -8.60
C ASN A 55 5.86 -12.17 -7.61
N GLY A 56 6.07 -11.11 -6.81
CA GLY A 56 5.10 -10.60 -5.83
C GLY A 56 4.52 -9.21 -6.14
N ILE A 57 4.90 -8.61 -7.27
CA ILE A 57 4.47 -7.26 -7.69
C ILE A 57 3.06 -7.28 -8.33
N SER A 58 2.53 -8.46 -8.65
CA SER A 58 1.32 -8.61 -9.46
C SER A 58 0.07 -9.00 -8.68
N GLU A 59 0.16 -9.22 -7.37
CA GLU A 59 -0.99 -9.59 -6.54
C GLU A 59 -1.61 -8.33 -5.94
N LEU A 60 -2.92 -8.21 -6.12
CA LEU A 60 -3.73 -7.05 -5.74
C LEU A 60 -3.45 -5.77 -6.56
N ARG A 61 -3.33 -5.91 -7.89
CA ARG A 61 -3.08 -4.78 -8.80
C ARG A 61 -4.20 -3.73 -8.77
N VAL A 62 -5.45 -4.16 -8.79
CA VAL A 62 -6.64 -3.29 -8.71
C VAL A 62 -6.61 -2.51 -7.39
N LEU A 63 -6.23 -3.15 -6.28
CA LEU A 63 -6.07 -2.45 -5.00
C LEU A 63 -4.99 -1.37 -5.06
N ASP A 64 -3.79 -1.70 -5.56
CA ASP A 64 -2.69 -0.74 -5.66
C ASP A 64 -3.07 0.48 -6.49
N TRP A 65 -3.71 0.25 -7.64
CA TRP A 65 -4.19 1.32 -8.50
C TRP A 65 -5.29 2.14 -7.81
N SER A 66 -6.23 1.48 -7.12
CA SER A 66 -7.33 2.16 -6.41
C SER A 66 -6.79 3.05 -5.29
N LEU A 67 -5.88 2.54 -4.48
CA LEU A 67 -5.23 3.33 -3.42
C LEU A 67 -4.46 4.52 -4.00
N TRP A 68 -3.74 4.35 -5.11
CA TRP A 68 -3.06 5.44 -5.78
C TRP A 68 -4.03 6.50 -6.32
N TYR A 69 -5.15 6.08 -6.92
CA TYR A 69 -6.18 6.99 -7.41
C TYR A 69 -6.82 7.79 -6.27
N VAL A 70 -7.14 7.13 -5.16
CA VAL A 70 -7.66 7.77 -3.95
C VAL A 70 -6.64 8.77 -3.40
N ALA A 71 -5.38 8.37 -3.29
CA ALA A 71 -4.31 9.24 -2.79
C ALA A 71 -4.15 10.53 -3.61
N LYS A 72 -4.37 10.43 -4.93
CA LYS A 72 -4.08 11.51 -5.88
C LYS A 72 -5.27 12.40 -6.21
N TYR A 73 -6.47 11.82 -6.31
CA TYR A 73 -7.63 12.50 -6.89
C TYR A 73 -8.83 12.58 -5.96
N TYR A 74 -8.81 11.93 -4.79
CA TYR A 74 -9.95 11.99 -3.89
C TYR A 74 -10.14 13.39 -3.32
N VAL A 75 -11.39 13.87 -3.36
CA VAL A 75 -11.74 15.27 -3.10
C VAL A 75 -11.65 15.62 -1.61
N GLU A 76 -11.87 14.65 -0.73
CA GLU A 76 -11.90 14.86 0.73
C GLU A 76 -10.84 14.03 1.46
N PRO A 77 -9.55 14.43 1.45
CA PRO A 77 -8.47 13.66 2.07
C PRO A 77 -8.67 13.35 3.55
N ARG A 78 -9.48 14.15 4.25
CA ARG A 78 -9.80 13.96 5.68
C ARG A 78 -10.63 12.71 5.96
N ARG A 79 -11.31 12.14 4.96
CA ARG A 79 -12.07 10.89 5.09
C ARG A 79 -11.19 9.65 5.00
N ILE A 80 -9.97 9.79 4.50
CA ILE A 80 -9.02 8.70 4.36
C ILE A 80 -8.53 8.31 5.76
N ASP A 81 -8.95 7.14 6.23
CA ASP A 81 -8.54 6.55 7.48
C ASP A 81 -7.89 5.18 7.20
N PRO A 82 -6.55 5.11 7.12
CA PRO A 82 -5.85 3.89 6.72
C PRO A 82 -6.22 2.66 7.55
N ARG A 83 -6.43 2.81 8.86
CA ARG A 83 -6.80 1.68 9.72
C ARG A 83 -8.19 1.16 9.43
N LYS A 84 -9.16 2.06 9.24
CA LYS A 84 -10.52 1.66 8.85
C LYS A 84 -10.54 1.04 7.47
N MET A 85 -9.78 1.61 6.53
CA MET A 85 -9.63 1.06 5.18
C MET A 85 -9.07 -0.35 5.20
N THR A 86 -8.05 -0.61 6.02
CA THR A 86 -7.52 -1.97 6.19
C THR A 86 -8.55 -2.91 6.79
N MET A 87 -9.24 -2.53 7.86
CA MET A 87 -10.27 -3.42 8.44
C MET A 87 -11.38 -3.74 7.45
N ALA A 88 -11.89 -2.73 6.74
CA ALA A 88 -12.92 -2.93 5.72
C ALA A 88 -12.43 -3.78 4.53
N ALA A 89 -11.15 -3.67 4.16
CA ALA A 89 -10.53 -4.54 3.17
C ALA A 89 -10.54 -6.02 3.62
N LEU A 90 -10.21 -6.27 4.88
CA LEU A 90 -10.19 -7.62 5.45
C LEU A 90 -11.61 -8.18 5.62
N GLU A 91 -12.57 -7.35 6.00
CA GLU A 91 -14.00 -7.72 6.04
C GLU A 91 -14.50 -8.08 4.64
N GLY A 92 -14.13 -7.33 3.60
CA GLY A 92 -14.43 -7.69 2.20
C GLY A 92 -13.78 -9.02 1.78
N LEU A 93 -12.60 -9.35 2.30
CA LEU A 93 -11.95 -10.64 2.06
C LEU A 93 -12.70 -11.80 2.74
N GLU A 94 -13.18 -11.60 3.97
CA GLU A 94 -14.05 -12.56 4.68
C GLU A 94 -15.38 -12.78 3.95
N GLU A 95 -15.98 -11.71 3.40
CA GLU A 95 -17.21 -11.82 2.62
C GLU A 95 -17.02 -12.63 1.34
N ALA A 96 -15.89 -12.42 0.65
CA ALA A 96 -15.61 -13.12 -0.60
C ALA A 96 -15.21 -14.60 -0.41
N ILE A 97 -14.58 -14.94 0.71
CA ILE A 97 -14.03 -16.28 0.95
C ILE A 97 -14.60 -16.83 2.26
N PRO A 98 -15.61 -17.74 2.21
CA PRO A 98 -16.28 -18.25 3.40
C PRO A 98 -15.39 -18.98 4.41
N GLU A 99 -14.21 -19.43 3.99
CA GLU A 99 -13.23 -20.11 4.86
C GLU A 99 -12.36 -19.13 5.66
N VAL A 100 -12.39 -17.85 5.31
CA VAL A 100 -11.65 -16.77 5.97
C VAL A 100 -12.54 -16.17 7.05
N LEU A 101 -11.96 -15.98 8.23
CA LEU A 101 -12.61 -15.28 9.34
C LEU A 101 -11.65 -14.22 9.90
N VAL A 102 -12.14 -12.99 10.03
CA VAL A 102 -11.38 -11.84 10.51
C VAL A 102 -11.93 -11.39 11.86
N GLU A 103 -11.16 -11.64 12.91
CA GLU A 103 -11.53 -11.28 14.28
C GLU A 103 -10.64 -10.15 14.79
N PRO A 104 -11.20 -8.97 15.13
CA PRO A 104 -10.40 -7.91 15.74
C PRO A 104 -9.96 -8.33 17.15
N ASP A 105 -8.64 -8.37 17.37
CA ASP A 105 -8.05 -8.62 18.70
C ASP A 105 -7.68 -7.27 19.34
N GLY A 106 -8.69 -6.65 19.92
CA GLY A 106 -8.60 -5.30 20.47
C GLY A 106 -8.48 -4.22 19.40
N LYS A 107 -7.64 -3.20 19.64
CA LYS A 107 -7.47 -2.04 18.74
C LYS A 107 -6.19 -2.09 17.89
N ARG A 108 -5.33 -3.08 18.13
CA ARG A 108 -3.94 -3.07 17.64
C ARG A 108 -3.61 -4.23 16.72
N MET A 109 -4.39 -5.30 16.81
CA MET A 109 -4.15 -6.56 16.12
C MET A 109 -5.47 -7.03 15.51
N VAL A 110 -5.33 -7.83 14.45
CA VAL A 110 -6.43 -8.59 13.86
C VAL A 110 -5.97 -10.03 13.74
N LYS A 111 -6.81 -10.96 14.20
CA LYS A 111 -6.60 -12.39 14.02
C LYS A 111 -7.34 -12.82 12.78
N VAL A 112 -6.62 -13.45 11.85
CA VAL A 112 -7.20 -14.00 10.63
C VAL A 112 -7.09 -15.51 10.73
N ARG A 113 -8.20 -16.20 10.52
CA ARG A 113 -8.28 -17.66 10.53
C ARG A 113 -8.72 -18.15 9.16
N VAL A 114 -8.07 -19.20 8.68
CA VAL A 114 -8.32 -19.86 7.40
C VAL A 114 -8.35 -21.35 7.67
N GLY A 115 -9.55 -21.92 7.75
CA GLY A 115 -9.75 -23.31 8.18
C GLY A 115 -9.12 -23.60 9.55
N THR A 116 -8.02 -24.36 9.56
CA THR A 116 -7.28 -24.73 10.78
C THR A 116 -6.09 -23.82 11.10
N SER A 117 -5.74 -22.92 10.18
CA SER A 117 -4.59 -22.03 10.31
C SER A 117 -5.04 -20.68 10.85
N GLU A 118 -4.32 -20.12 11.81
CA GLU A 118 -4.58 -18.78 12.33
C GLU A 118 -3.28 -17.96 12.38
N GLN A 119 -3.40 -16.68 12.07
CA GLN A 119 -2.29 -15.74 12.17
C GLN A 119 -2.79 -14.38 12.63
N SER A 120 -2.02 -13.73 13.50
CA SER A 120 -2.31 -12.37 13.97
C SER A 120 -1.46 -11.35 13.25
N PHE A 121 -2.09 -10.27 12.79
CA PHE A 121 -1.48 -9.17 12.07
C PHE A 121 -1.63 -7.88 12.86
N ALA A 122 -0.59 -7.06 12.90
CA ALA A 122 -0.67 -5.76 13.54
C ALA A 122 -1.45 -4.78 12.65
N ILE A 123 -2.36 -3.99 13.21
CA ILE A 123 -3.08 -2.94 12.45
C ILE A 123 -2.68 -1.54 12.94
N HIS A 124 -2.05 -1.46 14.12
CA HIS A 124 -1.65 -0.20 14.72
C HIS A 124 -0.57 0.57 13.93
N ASP A 125 0.22 -0.12 13.12
CA ASP A 125 1.29 0.46 12.30
C ASP A 125 0.82 0.95 10.93
N VAL A 126 -0.45 0.71 10.59
CA VAL A 126 -1.06 1.20 9.35
C VAL A 126 -1.49 2.65 9.53
N GLU A 127 -0.52 3.56 9.49
CA GLU A 127 -0.77 5.01 9.67
C GLU A 127 -0.91 5.77 8.35
N ALA A 128 -0.54 5.15 7.24
CA ALA A 128 -0.52 5.79 5.93
C ALA A 128 -1.22 4.94 4.87
N LEU A 129 -1.75 5.60 3.84
CA LEU A 129 -2.54 4.95 2.80
C LEU A 129 -1.77 3.85 2.04
N TRP A 130 -0.46 4.06 1.82
CA TRP A 130 0.40 3.06 1.20
C TRP A 130 0.61 1.81 2.07
N ALA A 131 0.54 1.94 3.40
CA ALA A 131 0.67 0.83 4.33
C ALA A 131 -0.56 -0.09 4.31
N VAL A 132 -1.72 0.43 3.88
CA VAL A 132 -2.95 -0.37 3.68
C VAL A 132 -2.68 -1.49 2.69
N GLY A 133 -2.15 -1.16 1.50
CA GLY A 133 -1.85 -2.15 0.47
C GLY A 133 -0.89 -3.23 0.94
N ASN A 134 0.14 -2.86 1.70
CA ASN A 134 1.10 -3.83 2.25
C ASN A 134 0.44 -4.78 3.25
N ARG A 135 -0.33 -4.25 4.21
CA ARG A 135 -0.98 -5.08 5.23
C ARG A 135 -2.01 -6.02 4.61
N VAL A 136 -2.83 -5.52 3.68
CA VAL A 136 -3.83 -6.33 2.99
C VAL A 136 -3.15 -7.42 2.16
N ARG A 137 -2.05 -7.11 1.48
CA ARG A 137 -1.27 -8.10 0.74
C ARG A 137 -0.68 -9.19 1.62
N GLU A 138 -0.14 -8.84 2.80
CA GLU A 138 0.34 -9.82 3.77
C GLU A 138 -0.75 -10.81 4.19
N VAL A 139 -1.96 -10.30 4.50
CA VAL A 139 -3.09 -11.16 4.86
C VAL A 139 -3.58 -11.98 3.66
N PHE A 140 -3.66 -11.38 2.48
CA PHE A 140 -4.08 -12.07 1.27
C PHE A 140 -3.15 -13.22 0.90
N HIS A 141 -1.82 -13.04 1.03
CA HIS A 141 -0.86 -14.13 0.86
C HIS A 141 -1.08 -15.24 1.88
N PHE A 142 -1.31 -14.90 3.16
CA PHE A 142 -1.64 -15.90 4.17
C PHE A 142 -2.89 -16.70 3.79
N VAL A 143 -3.95 -16.05 3.31
CA VAL A 143 -5.16 -16.75 2.85
C VAL A 143 -4.87 -17.67 1.67
N ARG A 144 -4.21 -17.15 0.63
CA ARG A 144 -3.87 -17.92 -0.58
C ARG A 144 -3.00 -19.13 -0.25
N ASP A 145 -2.04 -18.99 0.65
CA ASP A 145 -1.12 -20.08 0.99
C ASP A 145 -1.81 -21.20 1.80
N HIS A 146 -2.98 -20.92 2.39
CA HIS A 146 -3.76 -21.86 3.21
C HIS A 146 -5.12 -22.27 2.59
N THR A 147 -5.44 -21.82 1.37
CA THR A 147 -6.67 -22.17 0.65
C THR A 147 -6.38 -22.54 -0.80
N GLN A 148 -7.22 -23.39 -1.39
CA GLN A 148 -7.19 -23.71 -2.82
C GLN A 148 -8.22 -22.86 -3.55
N LEU A 149 -7.81 -21.65 -3.94
CA LEU A 149 -8.66 -20.72 -4.70
C LEU A 149 -8.37 -20.83 -6.20
N THR A 150 -9.41 -20.71 -7.02
CA THR A 150 -9.25 -20.51 -8.46
C THR A 150 -8.84 -19.09 -8.78
N ASP A 151 -8.30 -18.86 -9.97
CA ASP A 151 -7.94 -17.52 -10.44
C ASP A 151 -9.15 -16.56 -10.46
N ASP A 152 -10.36 -17.07 -10.72
CA ASP A 152 -11.60 -16.29 -10.67
C ASP A 152 -11.94 -15.88 -9.22
N GLN A 153 -11.84 -16.81 -8.27
CA GLN A 153 -12.08 -16.52 -6.85
C GLN A 153 -11.06 -15.52 -6.30
N LEU A 154 -9.80 -15.60 -6.73
CA LEU A 154 -8.77 -14.63 -6.36
C LEU A 154 -9.09 -13.22 -6.89
N ARG A 155 -9.60 -13.12 -8.12
CA ARG A 155 -10.07 -11.85 -8.70
C ARG A 155 -11.28 -11.29 -7.96
N ASP A 156 -12.26 -12.13 -7.65
CA ASP A 156 -13.45 -11.71 -6.91
C ASP A 156 -13.11 -11.26 -5.49
N ALA A 157 -12.19 -11.95 -4.82
CA ALA A 157 -11.67 -11.55 -3.52
C ALA A 157 -10.95 -10.19 -3.58
N GLU A 158 -10.17 -9.94 -4.63
CA GLU A 158 -9.55 -8.63 -4.86
C GLU A 158 -10.61 -7.51 -5.04
N TYR A 159 -11.68 -7.77 -5.81
CA TYR A 159 -12.75 -6.81 -5.97
C TYR A 159 -13.47 -6.50 -4.64
N ALA A 160 -13.77 -7.53 -3.85
CA ALA A 160 -14.41 -7.36 -2.54
C ALA A 160 -13.52 -6.56 -1.57
N ILE A 161 -12.20 -6.83 -1.57
CA ILE A 161 -11.20 -6.04 -0.84
C ILE A 161 -11.29 -4.55 -1.23
N VAL A 162 -11.30 -4.25 -2.54
CA VAL A 162 -11.34 -2.86 -3.02
C VAL A 162 -12.66 -2.20 -2.70
N GLU A 163 -13.77 -2.91 -2.86
CA GLU A 163 -15.11 -2.43 -2.48
C GLU A 163 -15.17 -2.08 -0.99
N GLY A 164 -14.61 -2.92 -0.11
CA GLY A 164 -14.48 -2.64 1.32
C GLY A 164 -13.65 -1.38 1.59
N VAL A 165 -12.48 -1.26 0.96
CA VAL A 165 -11.61 -0.07 1.09
C VAL A 165 -12.33 1.21 0.68
N LEU A 166 -12.96 1.20 -0.50
CA LEU A 166 -13.63 2.37 -1.07
C LEU A 166 -14.90 2.74 -0.30
N GLY A 167 -15.63 1.76 0.24
CA GLY A 167 -16.82 1.97 1.05
C GLY A 167 -16.56 2.77 2.34
N THR A 168 -15.31 2.84 2.80
CA THR A 168 -14.95 3.67 3.97
C THR A 168 -14.91 5.17 3.66
N LEU A 169 -14.78 5.55 2.39
CA LEU A 169 -14.63 6.94 1.97
C LEU A 169 -16.00 7.63 1.97
N ASP A 170 -16.92 7.14 1.14
CA ASP A 170 -18.29 7.61 1.04
C ASP A 170 -19.19 6.58 0.33
N PRO A 171 -20.53 6.70 0.42
CA PRO A 171 -21.48 5.73 -0.16
C PRO A 171 -21.54 5.68 -1.70
N HIS A 172 -20.86 6.59 -2.39
CA HIS A 172 -20.92 6.72 -3.85
C HIS A 172 -19.60 6.38 -4.53
N THR A 173 -18.50 6.32 -3.78
CA THR A 173 -17.23 5.82 -4.27
C THR A 173 -17.30 4.31 -4.39
N THR A 174 -17.28 3.82 -5.63
CA THR A 174 -17.33 2.41 -5.94
C THR A 174 -16.40 2.09 -7.09
N LEU A 175 -15.91 0.85 -7.12
CA LEU A 175 -15.16 0.30 -8.24
C LEU A 175 -16.16 -0.33 -9.21
N MET A 176 -16.05 0.01 -10.50
CA MET A 176 -16.86 -0.62 -11.53
C MET A 176 -16.11 -1.82 -12.12
N ARG A 177 -16.69 -3.02 -11.97
CA ARG A 177 -16.17 -4.24 -12.60
C ARG A 177 -16.29 -4.18 -14.13
N PRO A 178 -15.43 -4.89 -14.88
CA PRO A 178 -15.43 -4.83 -16.35
C PRO A 178 -16.81 -5.09 -16.98
N GLU A 179 -17.56 -6.06 -16.49
CA GLU A 179 -18.88 -6.46 -17.03
C GLU A 179 -19.93 -5.36 -16.81
N ALA A 180 -19.89 -4.72 -15.64
CA ALA A 180 -20.76 -3.57 -15.32
C ALA A 180 -20.41 -2.36 -16.21
N TYR A 181 -19.11 -2.13 -16.44
CA TYR A 181 -18.63 -1.07 -17.32
C TYR A 181 -19.05 -1.30 -18.78
N GLU A 182 -18.93 -2.52 -19.29
CA GLU A 182 -19.38 -2.88 -20.64
C GLU A 182 -20.88 -2.66 -20.80
N SER A 183 -21.68 -3.09 -19.82
CA SER A 183 -23.13 -2.89 -19.81
C SER A 183 -23.51 -1.41 -19.83
N MET A 184 -22.84 -0.59 -19.02
CA MET A 184 -23.02 0.86 -19.03
C MET A 184 -22.65 1.47 -20.39
N GLN A 185 -21.53 1.05 -20.99
CA GLN A 185 -21.13 1.52 -22.31
C GLN A 185 -22.13 1.14 -23.42
N MET A 186 -22.74 -0.05 -23.34
CA MET A 186 -23.75 -0.48 -24.30
C MET A 186 -25.01 0.40 -24.20
N GLY A 187 -25.46 0.69 -22.98
CA GLY A 187 -26.59 1.60 -22.72
C GLY A 187 -26.33 3.01 -23.24
N VAL A 188 -25.14 3.58 -22.98
CA VAL A 188 -24.77 4.94 -23.44
C VAL A 188 -24.65 5.01 -24.96
N ARG A 189 -24.11 3.97 -25.61
CA ARG A 189 -24.00 3.92 -27.08
C ARG A 189 -25.31 3.58 -27.78
N GLY A 190 -26.38 3.26 -27.04
CA GLY A 190 -27.68 2.86 -27.60
C GLY A 190 -27.64 1.54 -28.39
N ARG A 191 -26.59 0.73 -28.22
CA ARG A 191 -26.47 -0.58 -28.90
C ARG A 191 -27.09 -1.64 -28.01
N PHE A 192 -28.41 -1.64 -27.93
CA PHE A 192 -29.14 -2.83 -27.47
C PHE A 192 -28.95 -3.88 -28.57
N GLY A 193 -28.22 -4.97 -28.27
CA GLY A 193 -28.13 -6.13 -29.14
C GLY A 193 -29.46 -6.90 -29.20
N GLY A 194 -30.56 -6.21 -29.51
CA GLY A 194 -31.91 -6.73 -29.52
C GLY A 194 -32.36 -7.07 -30.94
N LEU A 195 -32.87 -8.29 -31.11
CA LEU A 195 -33.76 -8.68 -32.21
C LEU A 195 -34.85 -7.61 -32.34
N GLY A 196 -34.92 -6.91 -33.47
CA GLY A 196 -35.92 -5.88 -33.72
C GLY A 196 -37.33 -6.49 -33.76
N ILE A 197 -38.04 -6.48 -32.64
CA ILE A 197 -39.47 -6.81 -32.62
C ILE A 197 -40.23 -5.50 -32.90
N GLU A 198 -40.72 -5.39 -34.12
CA GLU A 198 -41.64 -4.34 -34.54
C GLU A 198 -43.07 -4.75 -34.13
N VAL A 199 -43.63 -4.09 -33.13
CA VAL A 199 -45.02 -4.32 -32.70
C VAL A 199 -45.93 -3.37 -33.46
N GLY A 200 -46.56 -3.87 -34.53
CA GLY A 200 -47.66 -3.18 -35.21
C GLY A 200 -48.99 -3.58 -34.58
N MET A 201 -49.76 -2.61 -34.09
CA MET A 201 -51.17 -2.85 -33.76
C MET A 201 -51.95 -3.00 -35.06
N ARG A 202 -52.77 -4.05 -35.14
CA ARG A 202 -53.66 -4.30 -36.27
C ARG A 202 -55.09 -4.11 -35.76
N ASP A 203 -55.82 -3.17 -36.37
CA ASP A 203 -57.20 -2.82 -36.04
C ASP A 203 -58.17 -4.01 -36.11
#